data_AF-A0A523Y9V1-F1
#
_entry.id   AF-A0A523Y9V1-F1
#
_cell.length_a   1.000
_cell.length_b   1.000
_cell.length_c   1.000
_cell.angle_alpha   90.00
_cell.angle_beta   90.00
_cell.angle_gamma   90.00
#
_symmetry.space_group_name_H-M   'P 1'
#
loop_
_entity.id
_entity.type
_entity.pdbx_description
1 polymer ?
#
loop_
_entity_poly.entity_id
_entity_poly.type
_entity_poly.pdbx_seq_one_letter_code
_entity_poly.pdbx_strand_id
1 'polypeptide(L)'
;MQYYNDEQNKKASQTLFYIMQMFMLLIVYGFVYTSFVAVKLATAKYSLTFMAYMPVVLALVAYPVVLYKTRKMFQKGKMLRAVGWMMGWASLVIVLLYAYLSQLIGV
;
A
#
# COMPACT_ATOMS: atom_id res chain seq x y z
N MET A 1 0.38 -38.44 -12.13
CA MET A 1 0.94 -38.34 -10.76
C MET A 1 1.39 -36.90 -10.38
N GLN A 2 0.81 -35.82 -10.93
CA GLN A 2 1.19 -34.43 -10.56
C GLN A 2 0.06 -33.57 -9.98
N TYR A 3 -1.21 -33.99 -10.11
CA TYR A 3 -2.38 -33.20 -9.71
C TYR A 3 -2.40 -32.84 -8.20
N TYR A 4 -1.97 -33.77 -7.34
CA TYR A 4 -1.94 -33.55 -5.88
C TYR A 4 -0.88 -32.52 -5.47
N ASN A 5 0.21 -32.42 -6.23
CA ASN A 5 1.28 -31.46 -6.00
C ASN A 5 0.88 -30.05 -6.46
N ASP A 6 0.08 -29.95 -7.52
CA ASP A 6 -0.40 -28.66 -8.06
C ASP A 6 -1.40 -27.96 -7.14
N GLU A 7 -2.33 -28.69 -6.52
CA GLU A 7 -3.26 -28.08 -5.56
C GLU A 7 -2.57 -27.59 -4.29
N GLN A 8 -1.62 -28.38 -3.76
CA GLN A 8 -0.86 -28.00 -2.59
C GLN A 8 0.05 -26.80 -2.89
N ASN A 9 0.72 -26.76 -4.04
CA ASN A 9 1.52 -25.62 -4.49
C ASN A 9 0.66 -24.36 -4.72
N LYS A 10 -0.56 -24.52 -5.26
CA LYS A 10 -1.49 -23.41 -5.44
C LYS A 10 -1.96 -22.83 -4.10
N LYS A 11 -2.26 -23.68 -3.11
CA LYS A 11 -2.60 -23.24 -1.75
C LYS A 11 -1.40 -22.57 -1.07
N ALA A 12 -0.22 -23.15 -1.17
CA ALA A 12 1.00 -22.60 -0.58
C ALA A 12 1.33 -21.21 -1.16
N SER A 13 1.28 -21.06 -2.49
CA SER A 13 1.51 -19.76 -3.15
C SER A 13 0.48 -18.70 -2.78
N GLN A 14 -0.79 -19.06 -2.61
CA GLN A 14 -1.83 -18.15 -2.12
C GLN A 14 -1.57 -17.69 -0.68
N THR A 15 -1.22 -18.62 0.21
CA THR A 15 -0.87 -18.30 1.59
C THR A 15 0.33 -17.35 1.66
N LEU A 16 1.39 -17.64 0.92
CA LEU A 16 2.57 -16.76 0.83
C LEU A 16 2.19 -15.38 0.28
N PHE A 17 1.34 -15.32 -0.74
CA PHE A 17 0.85 -14.05 -1.28
C PHE A 17 0.09 -13.24 -0.22
N TYR A 18 -0.77 -13.87 0.59
CA TYR A 18 -1.49 -13.16 1.66
C TYR A 18 -0.57 -12.68 2.78
N ILE A 19 0.45 -13.47 3.16
CA ILE A 19 1.47 -13.05 4.12
C ILE A 19 2.20 -11.82 3.60
N MET A 20 2.69 -11.87 2.36
CA MET A 20 3.33 -10.73 1.70
C MET A 20 2.41 -9.52 1.63
N GLN A 21 1.13 -9.75 1.33
CA GLN A 21 0.12 -8.70 1.26
C GLN A 21 -0.07 -7.98 2.61
N MET A 22 -0.06 -8.73 3.72
CA MET A 22 -0.12 -8.18 5.07
C MET A 22 1.14 -7.40 5.42
N PHE A 23 2.33 -7.91 5.10
CA PHE A 23 3.57 -7.16 5.28
C PHE A 23 3.56 -5.83 4.52
N MET A 24 3.15 -5.87 3.26
CA MET A 24 3.05 -4.67 2.43
C MET A 24 2.01 -3.68 2.97
N LEU A 25 0.91 -4.16 3.55
CA LEU A 25 -0.06 -3.30 4.24
C LEU A 25 0.56 -2.62 5.45
N LEU A 26 1.26 -3.35 6.31
CA LEU A 26 1.93 -2.79 7.48
C LEU A 26 2.97 -1.73 7.09
N ILE A 27 3.78 -1.98 6.06
CA ILE A 27 4.77 -1.03 5.58
C ILE A 27 4.08 0.27 5.12
N VAL A 28 3.12 0.16 4.19
CA VAL A 28 2.44 1.35 3.64
C VAL A 28 1.68 2.10 4.74
N TYR A 29 1.02 1.40 5.66
CA TYR A 29 0.31 2.04 6.77
C TYR A 29 1.24 2.68 7.78
N GLY A 30 2.45 2.13 7.98
CA GLY A 30 3.51 2.81 8.72
C GLY A 30 3.84 4.18 8.12
N PHE A 31 4.02 4.25 6.80
CA PHE A 31 4.25 5.52 6.09
C PHE A 31 3.03 6.46 6.12
N VAL A 32 1.81 5.93 5.98
CA VAL A 32 0.59 6.74 6.10
C VAL A 32 0.50 7.35 7.51
N TYR A 33 0.80 6.57 8.54
CA TYR A 33 0.79 7.05 9.92
C TYR A 33 1.86 8.12 10.17
N THR A 34 3.11 7.88 9.77
CA THR A 34 4.17 8.89 9.93
C THR A 34 3.86 10.16 9.14
N SER A 35 3.26 10.03 7.95
CA SER A 35 2.78 11.17 7.15
C SER A 35 1.66 11.94 7.86
N PHE A 36 0.72 11.22 8.49
CA PHE A 36 -0.34 11.85 9.27
C PHE A 36 0.22 12.68 10.43
N VAL A 37 1.20 12.14 11.16
CA VAL A 37 1.88 12.86 12.26
C VAL A 37 2.63 14.07 11.72
N ALA A 38 3.35 13.93 10.60
CA ALA A 38 4.07 15.04 9.97
C ALA A 38 3.13 16.17 9.55
N VAL A 39 2.01 15.85 8.89
CA VAL A 39 0.97 16.84 8.53
C VAL A 39 0.42 17.51 9.78
N LYS A 40 0.16 16.79 10.86
CA LYS A 40 -0.31 17.37 12.12
C LYS A 40 0.65 18.41 12.68
N LEU A 41 1.95 18.09 12.71
CA LEU A 41 2.99 19.01 13.18
C LEU A 41 3.09 20.26 12.28
N ALA A 42 3.05 20.06 10.97
CA ALA A 42 3.10 21.16 10.02
C ALA A 42 1.85 22.05 10.06
N THR A 43 0.67 21.45 10.24
CA THR A 43 -0.59 22.19 10.37
C THR A 43 -0.56 23.10 11.61
N ALA A 44 -0.05 22.59 12.73
CA ALA A 44 0.14 23.39 13.94
C ALA A 44 1.17 24.52 13.76
N LYS A 45 2.24 24.28 12.98
CA LYS A 45 3.32 25.26 12.77
C LYS A 45 2.99 26.34 11.73
N TYR A 46 2.32 25.96 10.65
CA TYR A 46 2.08 26.82 9.49
C TYR A 46 0.60 27.25 9.35
N SER A 47 -0.26 26.95 10.33
CA SER A 47 -1.70 27.25 10.33
C SER A 47 -2.42 26.77 9.06
N LEU A 48 -2.05 25.58 8.58
CA LEU A 48 -2.65 24.99 7.38
C LEU A 48 -4.11 24.58 7.65
N THR A 49 -4.90 24.49 6.59
CA THR A 49 -6.28 24.03 6.68
C THR A 49 -6.36 22.52 6.76
N PHE A 50 -7.53 22.00 7.17
CA PHE A 50 -7.80 20.56 7.24
C PHE A 50 -7.55 19.81 5.91
N MET A 51 -7.58 20.52 4.77
CA MET A 51 -7.27 19.93 3.46
C MET A 51 -5.85 19.35 3.37
N ALA A 52 -4.93 19.76 4.24
CA ALA A 52 -3.58 19.19 4.31
C ALA A 52 -3.57 17.68 4.66
N TYR A 53 -4.63 17.14 5.25
CA TYR A 53 -4.74 15.69 5.51
C TYR A 53 -5.23 14.89 4.30
N MET A 54 -5.74 15.54 3.26
CA MET A 54 -6.40 14.87 2.15
C MET A 54 -5.51 13.80 1.48
N PRO A 55 -4.23 14.07 1.14
CA PRO A 55 -3.40 13.04 0.50
C PRO A 55 -3.19 11.80 1.38
N VAL A 56 -3.09 12.00 2.70
CA VAL A 56 -2.90 10.92 3.68
C VAL A 56 -4.17 10.06 3.79
N VAL A 57 -5.34 10.70 3.85
CA VAL A 57 -6.65 10.00 3.88
C VAL A 57 -6.90 9.24 2.58
N LEU A 58 -6.56 9.83 1.43
CA LEU A 58 -6.66 9.16 0.14
C LEU A 58 -5.77 7.91 0.09
N ALA A 59 -4.52 7.99 0.56
CA ALA A 59 -3.63 6.84 0.65
C ALA A 59 -4.19 5.73 1.55
N LEU A 60 -4.79 6.12 2.69
CA LEU A 60 -5.40 5.19 3.65
C LEU A 60 -6.54 4.36 3.03
N VAL A 61 -7.38 4.98 2.19
CA VAL A 61 -8.52 4.33 1.53
C VAL A 61 -8.12 3.63 0.22
N ALA A 62 -7.25 4.24 -0.58
CA ALA A 62 -6.89 3.74 -1.90
C ALA A 62 -6.08 2.43 -1.82
N TYR A 63 -5.17 2.31 -0.85
CA TYR A 63 -4.29 1.15 -0.78
C TYR A 63 -5.01 -0.19 -0.50
N PRO A 64 -5.98 -0.27 0.44
CA PRO A 64 -6.84 -1.45 0.58
C PRO A 64 -7.56 -1.87 -0.71
N VAL A 65 -8.01 -0.89 -1.51
CA VAL A 65 -8.65 -1.16 -2.81
C VAL A 65 -7.66 -1.80 -3.78
N VAL A 66 -6.42 -1.32 -3.81
CA VAL A 66 -5.35 -1.93 -4.62
C VAL A 66 -5.11 -3.37 -4.19
N LEU A 67 -4.99 -3.61 -2.88
CA LEU A 67 -4.80 -4.95 -2.32
C LEU A 67 -5.93 -5.90 -2.70
N TYR A 68 -7.18 -5.43 -2.63
CA TYR A 68 -8.31 -6.24 -3.07
C TYR A 68 -8.23 -6.60 -4.56
N LYS A 69 -7.88 -5.63 -5.42
CA LYS A 69 -7.72 -5.85 -6.86
C LYS A 69 -6.57 -6.81 -7.18
N THR A 70 -5.42 -6.68 -6.51
CA THR A 70 -4.26 -7.57 -6.74
C THR A 70 -4.54 -8.98 -6.24
N ARG A 71 -5.26 -9.13 -5.12
CA ARG A 71 -5.75 -10.45 -4.65
C ARG A 71 -6.64 -11.13 -5.67
N LYS A 72 -7.64 -10.42 -6.21
CA LYS A 72 -8.51 -10.95 -7.27
C LYS A 72 -7.73 -11.32 -8.53
N MET A 73 -6.67 -10.57 -8.85
CA MET A 73 -5.79 -10.85 -9.99
C MET A 73 -4.93 -12.11 -9.76
N PHE A 74 -4.41 -12.29 -8.55
CA PHE A 74 -3.64 -13.47 -8.15
C PHE A 74 -4.48 -14.75 -8.21
N GLN A 75 -5.71 -14.70 -7.70
CA GLN A 75 -6.66 -15.82 -7.75
C GLN A 75 -7.04 -16.23 -9.17
N LYS A 76 -7.01 -15.29 -10.13
CA LYS A 76 -7.22 -15.54 -11.57
C LYS A 76 -5.99 -16.12 -12.28
N GLY A 77 -4.95 -16.53 -11.55
CA GLY A 77 -3.72 -17.11 -12.11
C GLY A 77 -2.71 -16.09 -12.65
N LYS A 78 -3.00 -14.78 -12.58
CA LYS A 78 -2.09 -13.72 -13.05
C LYS A 78 -1.12 -13.31 -11.93
N MET A 79 -0.38 -14.28 -11.39
CA MET A 79 0.41 -14.15 -10.16
C MET A 79 1.50 -13.08 -10.26
N LEU A 80 2.36 -13.14 -11.28
CA LEU A 80 3.47 -12.20 -11.46
C LEU A 80 2.98 -10.75 -11.61
N ARG A 81 1.90 -10.57 -12.38
CA ARG A 81 1.25 -9.27 -12.56
C ARG A 81 0.65 -8.77 -11.25
N ALA A 82 0.00 -9.63 -10.46
CA ALA A 82 -0.57 -9.25 -9.18
C ALA A 82 0.50 -8.77 -8.18
N VAL A 83 1.62 -9.48 -8.08
CA VAL A 83 2.75 -9.08 -7.22
C VAL A 83 3.37 -7.77 -7.70
N GLY A 84 3.64 -7.65 -9.00
CA GLY A 84 4.20 -6.41 -9.57
C GLY A 84 3.30 -5.19 -9.34
N TRP A 85 1.98 -5.33 -9.52
CA TRP A 85 1.05 -4.23 -9.23
C TRP A 85 0.97 -3.90 -7.74
N MET A 86 0.99 -4.92 -6.87
CA MET A 86 0.97 -4.69 -5.42
C MET A 86 2.19 -3.88 -4.98
N MET A 87 3.39 -4.27 -5.43
CA MET A 87 4.63 -3.57 -5.10
C MET A 87 4.70 -2.19 -5.75
N GLY A 88 4.29 -2.07 -7.03
CA GLY A 88 4.31 -0.81 -7.75
C GLY A 88 3.41 0.26 -7.12
N TRP A 89 2.19 -0.12 -6.74
CA TRP A 89 1.29 0.81 -6.05
C TRP A 89 1.76 1.13 -4.63
N ALA A 90 2.38 0.19 -3.92
CA ALA A 90 2.96 0.47 -2.60
C ALA A 90 4.06 1.51 -2.69
N SER A 91 5.00 1.33 -3.62
CA SER A 91 6.07 2.28 -3.90
C SER A 91 5.52 3.65 -4.29
N LEU A 92 4.54 3.68 -5.21
CA LEU A 92 3.90 4.92 -5.66
C LEU A 92 3.26 5.68 -4.50
N VAL A 93 2.50 5.01 -3.62
CA VAL A 93 1.87 5.65 -2.46
C VAL A 93 2.92 6.26 -1.53
N ILE A 94 3.99 5.52 -1.24
CA ILE A 94 5.07 5.98 -0.36
C ILE A 94 5.77 7.21 -0.96
N VAL A 95 6.15 7.15 -2.23
CA VAL A 95 6.84 8.26 -2.92
C VAL A 95 5.96 9.50 -3.01
N LEU A 96 4.67 9.35 -3.34
CA LEU A 96 3.75 10.48 -3.39
C LEU A 96 3.55 11.13 -2.02
N LEU A 97 3.41 10.33 -0.96
CA LEU A 97 3.31 10.86 0.40
C LEU A 97 4.59 11.60 0.80
N TYR A 98 5.76 11.06 0.46
CA TYR A 98 7.04 11.71 0.75
C TYR A 98 7.20 13.03 0.00
N ALA A 99 6.94 13.04 -1.32
CA ALA A 99 7.00 14.24 -2.15
C ALA A 99 5.99 15.31 -1.69
N TYR A 100 4.81 14.89 -1.25
CA TYR A 100 3.83 15.80 -0.67
C TYR A 100 4.34 16.44 0.62
N LEU A 101 4.91 15.64 1.53
CA LEU A 101 5.46 16.16 2.78
C LEU A 101 6.65 17.10 2.57
N SER A 102 7.52 16.83 1.59
CA SER A 102 8.65 17.70 1.28
C SER A 102 8.18 19.08 0.82
N GLN A 103 7.19 19.12 -0.08
CA GLN A 103 6.55 20.37 -0.51
C GLN A 103 5.86 21.11 0.64
N LEU A 104 5.28 20.37 1.58
CA LEU A 104 4.53 20.94 2.70
C LEU A 104 5.44 21.55 3.78
N ILE A 105 6.66 21.04 3.93
CA ILE A 105 7.65 21.54 4.89
C ILE A 105 8.62 22.55 4.23
N GLY A 106 8.59 22.66 2.89
CA GLY A 106 9.44 23.57 2.13
C GLY A 106 10.89 23.11 2.02
N VAL A 107 11.11 21.78 2.03
CA VAL A 107 12.42 21.13 1.82
C VAL A 107 12.50 20.60 0.40
#